data_AF-W7Q5E3-F1
#
_entry.id   AF-W7Q5E3-F1
#
_cell.length_a   1.000
_cell.length_b   1.000
_cell.length_c   1.000
_cell.angle_alpha   90.00
_cell.angle_beta   90.00
_cell.angle_gamma   90.00
#
_symmetry.space_group_name_H-M   'P 1'
#
loop_
_entity.id
_entity.type
_entity.pdbx_description
1 polymer ?
#
loop_
_entity_poly.entity_id
_entity_poly.type
_entity_poly.pdbx_seq_one_letter_code
_entity_poly.pdbx_strand_id
1 'polypeptide(L)' 'MIASSATIRPRRRKPLHFLPLGGCGEIGMNLGLYGHADEWIAVDCGMMIRQDLPDSPLQVPSLDTADAWGLRPPP' A
#
# COMPACT_ATOMS: atom_id res chain seq x y z
N MET A 1 -37.43 4.22 -1.42
CA MET A 1 -35.96 4.05 -1.35
C MET A 1 -35.42 4.17 -2.77
N ILE A 2 -34.53 5.12 -3.03
CA ILE A 2 -33.97 5.32 -4.36
C ILE A 2 -32.74 4.42 -4.46
N ALA A 3 -32.81 3.36 -5.27
CA ALA A 3 -31.65 2.55 -5.58
C ALA A 3 -30.76 3.35 -6.56
N SER A 4 -29.63 3.86 -6.07
CA SER A 4 -28.59 4.43 -6.93
C SER A 4 -27.90 3.29 -7.68
N SER A 5 -28.43 2.94 -8.85
CA SER A 5 -27.76 2.03 -9.79
C SER A 5 -26.62 2.78 -10.48
N ALA A 6 -25.41 2.72 -9.93
CA ALA A 6 -24.22 3.16 -10.62
C ALA A 6 -23.86 2.13 -11.71
N THR A 7 -24.03 2.49 -12.99
CA THR A 7 -23.60 1.65 -14.11
C THR A 7 -22.08 1.81 -14.30
N ILE A 8 -21.32 0.85 -13.76
CA ILE A 8 -19.87 0.78 -13.98
C ILE A 8 -19.63 0.32 -15.42
N ARG A 9 -19.06 1.19 -16.25
CA ARG A 9 -18.63 0.81 -17.60
C ARG A 9 -17.47 -0.20 -17.51
N PRO A 10 -17.43 -1.23 -18.37
CA PRO A 10 -16.30 -2.16 -18.41
C PRO A 10 -14.99 -1.40 -18.62
N ARG A 11 -13.97 -1.74 -17.83
CA ARG A 11 -12.64 -1.15 -17.98
C ARG A 11 -12.03 -1.62 -19.29
N ARG A 12 -11.62 -0.67 -20.14
CA ARG A 12 -10.95 -0.96 -21.41
C ARG A 12 -9.46 -1.29 -21.26
N ARG A 13 -8.89 -1.07 -20.07
CA ARG A 13 -7.47 -1.25 -19.74
C ARG A 13 -7.34 -2.22 -18.57
N LYS A 14 -6.20 -2.91 -18.50
CA LYS A 14 -5.81 -3.72 -17.33
C LYS A 14 -6.00 -2.91 -16.03
N PRO A 15 -6.39 -3.55 -14.92
CA PRO A 15 -6.55 -2.86 -13.65
C PRO A 15 -5.23 -2.23 -13.17
N LEU A 16 -5.38 -1.20 -12.34
CA LEU A 16 -4.30 -0.66 -11.51
C LEU A 16 -4.58 -1.15 -10.09
N HIS A 17 -3.60 -1.80 -9.49
CA HIS A 17 -3.65 -2.27 -8.11
C HIS A 17 -2.97 -1.26 -7.21
N PHE A 18 -3.53 -1.05 -6.03
CA PHE A 18 -2.91 -0.25 -4.98
C PHE A 18 -2.92 -1.07 -3.69
N LEU A 19 -1.75 -1.25 -3.09
CA LEU A 19 -1.55 -1.95 -1.84
C LEU A 19 -0.81 -1.03 -0.86
N PRO A 20 -1.50 -0.45 0.13
CA PRO A 20 -0.85 0.32 1.18
C PRO A 20 -0.17 -0.62 2.16
N LEU A 21 1.13 -0.40 2.40
CA LEU A 21 1.94 -1.13 3.38
C LEU A 21 2.21 -0.29 4.64
N GLY A 22 1.88 1.00 4.60
CA GLY A 22 1.82 1.88 5.76
C GLY A 22 1.39 3.31 5.37
N GLY A 23 1.04 4.12 6.38
CA GLY A 23 0.57 5.51 6.21
C GLY A 23 -0.93 5.67 5.89
N CYS A 24 -1.66 4.57 5.68
CA CYS A 24 -3.12 4.60 5.52
C CYS A 24 -3.82 4.43 6.87
N GLY A 25 -4.51 5.49 7.32
CA GLY A 25 -5.19 5.50 8.63
C GLY A 25 -4.28 5.87 9.81
N GLU A 26 -3.03 6.23 9.53
CA GLU A 26 -2.02 6.63 10.52
C GLU A 26 -1.16 7.79 9.98
N ILE A 27 -0.30 8.35 10.82
CA ILE A 27 0.70 9.33 10.41
C ILE A 27 2.02 8.59 10.19
N GLY A 28 2.79 8.96 9.17
CA GLY A 28 4.12 8.38 8.92
C GLY A 28 4.07 6.91 8.47
N MET A 29 5.23 6.24 8.48
CA MET A 29 5.40 4.87 7.97
C MET A 29 4.85 4.67 6.55
N ASN A 30 4.96 5.69 5.70
CA ASN A 30 4.38 5.67 4.36
C ASN A 30 5.09 4.65 3.46
N LEU A 31 4.34 3.71 2.91
CA LEU A 31 4.79 2.87 1.81
C LEU A 31 3.58 2.38 1.02
N GLY A 32 3.56 2.64 -0.29
CA GLY A 32 2.50 2.17 -1.17
C GLY A 32 3.07 1.42 -2.36
N LEU A 33 2.46 0.27 -2.70
CA LEU A 33 2.76 -0.45 -3.93
C LEU A 33 1.68 -0.18 -4.98
N TYR A 34 2.11 0.24 -6.16
CA TYR A 34 1.25 0.42 -7.33
C TYR A 34 1.59 -0.67 -8.35
N GLY A 35 0.59 -1.47 -8.72
CA GLY A 35 0.77 -2.62 -9.62
C GLY A 35 -0.01 -2.47 -10.93
N HIS A 36 0.64 -2.69 -12.07
CA HIS A 36 0.00 -2.71 -13.38
C HIS A 36 0.70 -3.70 -14.31
N ALA A 37 -0.08 -4.56 -14.96
CA ALA A 37 0.42 -5.51 -15.96
C ALA A 37 1.61 -6.35 -15.46
N ASP A 38 1.50 -6.87 -14.23
CA ASP A 38 2.51 -7.70 -13.54
C ASP A 38 3.78 -6.95 -13.12
N GLU A 39 3.85 -5.65 -13.38
CA GLU A 39 4.90 -4.76 -12.89
C GLU A 39 4.43 -3.98 -11.66
N TRP A 40 5.37 -3.71 -10.76
CA TRP A 40 5.09 -3.03 -9.50
C TRP A 40 6.08 -1.91 -9.25
N ILE A 41 5.59 -0.81 -8.68
CA ILE A 41 6.38 0.33 -8.24
C ILE A 41 6.11 0.56 -6.76
N ALA A 42 7.17 0.56 -5.97
CA ALA A 42 7.14 1.04 -4.59
C ALA A 42 7.27 2.57 -4.56
N VAL A 43 6.40 3.22 -3.80
CA VAL A 43 6.40 4.67 -3.62
C VAL A 43 6.58 4.97 -2.14
N ASP A 44 7.54 5.85 -1.86
CA ASP A 44 8.01 6.23 -0.52
C ASP A 44 8.74 5.09 0.21
N CYS A 45 9.35 5.42 1.34
CA CYS A 45 9.85 4.49 2.34
C CYS A 45 9.89 5.27 3.66
N GLY A 46 8.75 5.85 4.01
CA GLY A 46 8.59 6.74 5.13
C GLY A 46 8.83 5.99 6.44
N MET A 47 9.39 6.70 7.41
CA MET A 47 9.59 6.19 8.77
C MET A 47 8.87 7.09 9.76
N MET A 48 8.60 6.56 10.95
CA MET A 48 8.05 7.32 12.07
C MET A 48 8.94 7.15 13.29
N ILE A 49 9.16 8.24 14.03
CA ILE A 49 9.78 8.18 15.36
C ILE A 49 8.69 8.36 16.40
N ARG A 50 8.49 7.34 17.23
CA ARG A 50 7.54 7.30 18.33
C ARG A 50 8.24 7.62 19.64
N GLN A 51 7.82 8.70 20.29
CA GLN A 51 8.39 9.15 21.56
C GLN A 51 7.95 8.28 22.75
N ASP A 52 6.87 7.51 22.59
CA ASP A 52 6.31 6.64 23.62
C ASP A 52 6.94 5.23 23.62
N LEU A 53 7.85 4.94 22.69
CA LEU A 53 8.63 3.70 22.65
C LEU A 53 10.08 3.99 23.09
N PRO A 54 10.47 3.65 24.34
CA PRO A 54 11.77 4.04 24.89
C PRO A 54 12.96 3.33 24.22
N ASP A 55 12.83 2.05 23.89
CA ASP A 55 13.94 1.23 23.37
C ASP A 55 13.94 1.12 21.84
N SER A 56 12.78 1.32 21.21
CA SER A 56 12.59 1.14 19.76
C SER A 56 11.73 2.25 19.16
N PRO A 57 12.17 3.52 19.21
CA PRO A 57 11.36 4.65 18.77
C PRO A 57 11.17 4.69 17.25
N LEU A 58 12.12 4.17 16.48
CA LEU A 58 12.01 4.14 15.01
C LEU A 58 11.08 3.02 14.57
N GLN A 59 10.07 3.36 13.78
CA GLN A 59 9.11 2.45 13.19
C GLN A 59 9.16 2.58 11.66
N VAL A 60 9.01 1.45 10.97
CA VAL A 60 9.03 1.32 9.52
C VAL A 60 7.80 0.55 9.04
N PRO A 61 7.38 0.70 7.77
CA PRO A 61 6.24 -0.03 7.22
C PRO A 61 6.46 -1.54 7.28
N SER A 62 5.38 -2.31 7.49
CA SER A 62 5.44 -3.78 7.43
C SER A 62 5.37 -4.27 5.99
N LEU A 63 6.25 -5.21 5.63
CA LEU A 63 6.26 -5.87 4.33
C LEU A 63 5.46 -7.18 4.30
N ASP A 64 4.87 -7.60 5.43
CA ASP A 64 4.24 -8.92 5.58
C ASP A 64 3.15 -9.16 4.54
N THR A 65 2.37 -8.11 4.21
CA THR A 65 1.32 -8.23 3.20
C THR A 65 1.89 -8.37 1.79
N ALA A 66 2.99 -7.68 1.48
CA ALA A 66 3.67 -7.83 0.20
C ALA A 66 4.28 -9.24 0.06
N ASP A 67 4.91 -9.74 1.12
CA ASP A 67 5.46 -11.10 1.17
C ASP A 67 4.37 -12.16 1.01
N ALA A 68 3.23 -12.01 1.69
CA ALA A 68 2.07 -12.89 1.55
C ALA A 68 1.51 -12.91 0.11
N TRP A 69 1.73 -11.83 -0.66
CA TRP A 69 1.34 -11.70 -2.06
C TRP A 69 2.47 -12.09 -3.03
N GLY A 70 3.62 -12.54 -2.51
CA GLY A 70 4.79 -12.90 -3.32
C GLY A 70 5.44 -11.71 -4.03
N LEU A 71 5.15 -10.47 -3.61
CA LEU A 71 5.71 -9.26 -4.19
C LEU A 71 7.11 -9.03 -3.62
N ARG A 72 8.11 -9.40 -4.42
CA ARG A 72 9.53 -9.23 -4.06
C ARG A 72 10.27 -8.51 -5.18
N PRO A 73 11.29 -7.71 -4.84
CA PRO A 73 12.20 -7.18 -5.85
C PRO A 73 12.78 -8.32 -6.70
N PRO A 74 13.05 -8.07 -8.00
CA PRO A 74 13.82 -9.02 -8.78
C PRO A 74 15.20 -9.26 -8.15
N PRO A 75 15.78 -10.46 -8.35
CA PRO A 75 17.11 -10.80 -7.84
C PRO A 75 18.23 -9.88 -8.33
#